data_AF-A0A6J7NJ32-F1
#
_entry.id   AF-A0A6J7NJ32-F1
#
_cell.length_a   1.000
_cell.length_b   1.000
_cell.length_c   1.000
_cell.angle_alpha   90.00
_cell.angle_beta   90.00
_cell.angle_gamma   90.00
#
_symmetry.space_group_name_H-M   'P 1'
#
loop_
_entity.id
_entity.type
_entity.pdbx_description
1 polymer ?
#
loop_
_entity_poly.entity_id
_entity_poly.type
_entity_poly.pdbx_seq_one_letter_code
_entity_poly.pdbx_strand_id
1 'polypeptide(L)'
;MHEINHLGGDATETPDGLRIRPTMLHAGRFSTYHDHRMATAGAIIGLRVHGISVENIDTTAKTLPGFPDRWHSLLSTHEDS
;
A
#
# COMPACT_ATOMS: atom_id res chain seq x y z
N MET A 1 -3.12 10.56 4.84
CA MET A 1 -4.08 10.13 5.90
C MET A 1 -5.31 9.46 5.32
N HIS A 2 -5.98 10.12 4.37
CA HIS A 2 -7.26 9.69 3.83
C HIS A 2 -7.31 8.21 3.43
N GLU A 3 -6.29 7.71 2.72
CA GLU A 3 -6.29 6.32 2.25
C GLU A 3 -6.23 5.26 3.36
N ILE A 4 -5.49 5.51 4.45
CA ILE A 4 -5.48 4.56 5.58
C ILE A 4 -6.86 4.51 6.24
N ASN A 5 -7.49 5.68 6.44
CA ASN A 5 -8.83 5.77 7.01
C ASN A 5 -9.91 5.23 6.06
N HIS A 6 -9.72 5.37 4.74
CA HIS A 6 -10.61 4.82 3.72
C HIS A 6 -10.69 3.29 3.79
N LEU A 7 -9.61 2.64 4.24
CA LEU A 7 -9.56 1.19 4.48
C LEU A 7 -10.01 0.81 5.91
N GLY A 8 -10.61 1.72 6.66
CA GLY A 8 -11.06 1.48 8.05
C GLY A 8 -9.99 1.72 9.12
N GLY A 9 -8.87 2.34 8.76
CA GLY A 9 -7.78 2.70 9.67
C GLY A 9 -8.14 3.80 10.69
N ASP A 10 -7.33 3.90 11.76
CA ASP A 10 -7.34 5.04 12.67
C ASP A 10 -6.02 5.78 12.55
N ALA A 11 -6.09 6.85 11.77
CA ALA A 11 -4.93 7.60 11.43
C ALA A 11 -5.32 9.10 11.49
N THR A 12 -4.56 9.90 12.24
CA THR A 12 -4.71 11.36 12.36
C THR A 12 -3.41 12.09 12.02
N GLU A 13 -3.51 13.16 11.23
CA GLU A 13 -2.39 14.06 10.93
C GLU A 13 -2.11 14.98 12.12
N THR A 14 -0.84 15.19 12.43
CA THR A 14 -0.36 16.15 13.44
C THR A 14 0.37 17.29 12.74
N PRO A 15 0.63 18.44 13.40
CA PRO A 15 1.32 19.57 12.78
C PRO A 15 2.70 19.22 12.19
N ASP A 16 3.34 18.18 12.70
CA ASP A 16 4.70 17.73 12.37
C ASP A 16 4.76 16.29 11.84
N GLY A 17 3.62 15.65 11.60
CA GLY A 17 3.62 14.27 11.15
C GLY A 17 2.29 13.55 11.28
N LEU A 18 2.37 12.33 11.83
CA LEU A 18 1.34 11.33 11.67
C LEU A 18 1.21 10.48 12.92
N ARG A 19 0.00 10.37 13.46
CA ARG A 19 -0.34 9.40 14.51
C ARG A 19 -1.22 8.31 13.94
N ILE A 20 -0.74 7.07 13.97
CA ILE A 20 -1.48 5.88 13.52
C ILE A 20 -1.73 4.98 14.73
N ARG A 21 -2.98 4.57 14.93
CA ARG A 21 -3.35 3.53 15.90
C ARG A 21 -3.69 2.23 15.14
N PRO A 22 -3.09 1.08 15.52
CA PRO A 22 -3.40 -0.18 14.88
C PRO A 22 -4.90 -0.52 15.01
N THR A 23 -5.52 -0.86 13.89
CA THR A 23 -6.90 -1.35 13.82
C THR A 23 -7.03 -2.34 12.66
N MET A 24 -8.12 -3.10 12.64
CA MET A 24 -8.45 -3.97 11.52
C MET A 24 -8.79 -3.12 10.30
N LEU A 25 -8.13 -3.42 9.19
CA LEU A 25 -8.41 -2.81 7.89
C LEU A 25 -9.31 -3.72 7.05
N HIS A 26 -9.97 -3.15 6.05
CA HIS A 26 -10.76 -3.88 5.06
C HIS A 26 -10.24 -3.67 3.64
N ALA A 27 -10.72 -4.50 2.71
CA ALA A 27 -10.43 -4.40 1.28
C ALA A 27 -10.87 -3.03 0.72
N GLY A 28 -10.21 -2.57 -0.33
CA GLY A 28 -10.51 -1.28 -0.96
C GLY A 28 -9.43 -0.79 -1.92
N ARG A 29 -9.71 0.33 -2.60
CA ARG A 29 -8.74 0.99 -3.47
C ARG A 29 -7.85 1.92 -2.65
N PHE A 30 -6.55 1.90 -2.92
CA PHE A 30 -5.56 2.80 -2.33
C PHE A 30 -5.04 3.77 -3.40
N SER A 31 -5.45 5.02 -3.29
CA SER A 31 -5.10 6.10 -4.22
C SER A 31 -3.68 6.56 -3.98
N THR A 32 -2.89 6.70 -5.04
CA THR A 32 -1.45 6.99 -4.92
C THR A 32 -1.09 8.43 -5.20
N TYR A 33 -2.01 9.21 -5.78
CA TYR A 33 -1.80 10.60 -6.18
C TYR A 33 -0.53 10.79 -7.04
N HIS A 34 -0.18 9.76 -7.83
CA HIS A 34 1.05 9.69 -8.62
C HIS A 34 2.35 9.81 -7.79
N ASP A 35 2.33 9.41 -6.51
CA ASP A 35 3.51 9.30 -5.67
C ASP A 35 3.94 7.83 -5.50
N HIS A 36 5.16 7.52 -5.93
CA HIS A 36 5.83 6.24 -5.72
C HIS A 36 5.82 5.76 -4.26
N ARG A 37 5.95 6.66 -3.28
CA ARG A 37 5.94 6.30 -1.85
C ARG A 37 4.57 5.80 -1.41
N MET A 38 3.51 6.44 -1.90
CA MET A 38 2.13 6.01 -1.65
C MET A 38 1.83 4.67 -2.32
N ALA A 39 2.32 4.46 -3.55
CA ALA A 39 2.18 3.19 -4.25
C ALA A 39 2.85 2.03 -3.49
N THR A 40 4.07 2.24 -2.98
CA THR A 40 4.76 1.25 -2.14
C THR A 40 4.03 1.00 -0.82
N ALA A 41 3.50 2.05 -0.18
CA ALA A 41 2.73 1.89 1.06
C ALA A 41 1.47 1.03 0.85
N GLY A 42 0.72 1.28 -0.23
CA GLY A 42 -0.45 0.47 -0.59
C GLY A 42 -0.09 -1.00 -0.84
N ALA A 43 1.03 -1.26 -1.51
CA ALA A 43 1.51 -2.62 -1.77
C ALA A 43 1.85 -3.37 -0.46
N ILE A 44 2.52 -2.71 0.48
CA ILE A 44 2.85 -3.28 1.80
C ILE A 44 1.58 -3.62 2.58
N ILE A 45 0.57 -2.73 2.59
CA ILE A 45 -0.71 -3.00 3.25
C ILE A 45 -1.41 -4.23 2.62
N GLY A 46 -1.34 -4.35 1.30
CA GLY A 46 -1.90 -5.48 0.54
C GLY A 46 -1.30 -6.85 0.89
N LEU A 47 -0.11 -6.91 1.51
CA LEU A 47 0.45 -8.17 2.02
C LEU A 47 -0.37 -8.78 3.16
N ARG A 48 -1.00 -7.92 3.97
CA ARG A 48 -1.74 -8.36 5.17
C ARG A 48 -3.25 -8.31 4.97
N VAL A 49 -3.73 -7.40 4.12
CA VAL A 49 -5.14 -7.13 3.87
C VAL A 49 -5.48 -7.62 2.47
N HIS A 50 -6.23 -8.72 2.39
CA HIS A 50 -6.70 -9.24 1.11
C HIS A 50 -7.67 -8.24 0.45
N GLY A 51 -7.57 -8.11 -0.88
CA GLY A 51 -8.48 -7.28 -1.68
C GLY A 51 -8.10 -5.79 -1.76
N ILE A 52 -6.86 -5.42 -1.45
CA ILE A 52 -6.34 -4.08 -1.72
C ILE A 52 -5.97 -3.95 -3.20
N SER A 53 -6.44 -2.88 -3.85
CA SER A 53 -6.04 -2.49 -5.20
C SER A 53 -5.33 -1.14 -5.16
N VAL A 54 -4.07 -1.09 -5.62
CA VAL A 54 -3.26 0.14 -5.61
C VAL A 54 -3.37 0.86 -6.95
N GLU A 55 -3.75 2.14 -6.92
CA GLU A 55 -3.87 2.95 -8.12
C GLU A 55 -2.50 3.30 -8.72
N ASN A 56 -2.35 3.24 -10.05
CA ASN A 56 -1.12 3.66 -10.76
C ASN A 56 0.17 3.07 -10.18
N ILE A 57 0.19 1.76 -9.88
CA ILE A 57 1.33 1.06 -9.29
C ILE A 57 2.64 1.26 -10.09
N ASP A 58 2.53 1.47 -11.40
CA ASP A 58 3.66 1.74 -12.31
C ASP A 58 4.42 3.03 -11.97
N THR A 59 3.84 3.92 -11.16
CA THR A 59 4.53 5.12 -10.69
C THR A 59 5.75 4.79 -9.81
N THR A 60 5.81 3.57 -9.25
CA THR A 60 7.01 3.04 -8.56
C THR A 60 8.23 2.94 -9.48
N ALA A 61 8.03 2.81 -10.81
CA ALA A 61 9.11 2.68 -11.78
C ALA A 61 10.05 3.88 -11.84
N LYS A 62 9.61 5.06 -11.34
CA LYS A 62 10.45 6.27 -11.26
C LYS A 62 11.71 6.06 -10.42
N THR A 63 11.63 5.26 -9.37
CA THR A 63 12.76 4.97 -8.46
C THR A 63 13.11 3.50 -8.42
N LEU A 64 12.20 2.61 -8.81
CA LEU A 64 12.39 1.17 -8.78
C LEU A 64 11.73 0.52 -10.02
N PRO A 65 12.41 0.54 -11.19
CA PRO A 65 11.91 -0.09 -12.40
C PRO A 65 11.63 -1.60 -12.20
N GLY A 66 10.49 -2.06 -12.71
CA GLY A 66 10.06 -3.47 -12.61
C GLY A 66 9.59 -3.89 -11.22
N PHE A 67 9.21 -2.95 -10.36
CA PHE A 67 8.67 -3.27 -9.03
C PHE A 67 7.47 -4.24 -9.06
N PRO A 68 6.44 -4.07 -9.91
CA PRO A 68 5.31 -5.00 -9.93
C PRO A 68 5.73 -6.45 -10.20
N ASP A 69 6.59 -6.68 -11.19
CA ASP A 69 7.07 -8.02 -11.56
C ASP A 69 7.92 -8.65 -10.45
N ARG A 70 8.81 -7.86 -9.83
CA ARG A 70 9.65 -8.31 -8.71
C ARG A 70 8.80 -8.65 -7.48
N TRP A 71 7.77 -7.86 -7.22
CA TRP A 71 6.83 -8.07 -6.12
C TRP A 71 6.00 -9.35 -6.33
N HIS A 72 5.47 -9.55 -7.53
CA HIS A 72 4.81 -10.80 -7.89
C HIS A 72 5.74 -11.99 -7.74
N SER A 73 6.97 -11.91 -8.26
CA SER A 73 7.95 -13.00 -8.13
C SER A 73 8.27 -13.35 -6.68
N LEU A 74 8.40 -12.36 -5.78
CA LEU A 74 8.64 -12.58 -4.35
C LEU A 74 7.47 -13.31 -3.67
N LEU A 75 6.24 -12.99 -4.05
CA LEU A 75 5.04 -13.60 -3.46
C LEU A 75 4.77 -15.00 -4.01
N SER A 76 5.05 -15.23 -5.30
CA SER A 76 4.92 -16.56 -5.91
C SER A 76 5.90 -17.58 -5.34
N THR A 77 7.08 -17.16 -4.85
CA THR A 77 8.01 -18.06 -4.14
C THR A 77 7.52 -18.52 -2.76
N HIS A 78 6.40 -18.01 -2.26
CA HIS A 78 5.87 -18.34 -0.93
C HIS A 78 4.55 -19.14 -0.97
N GLU A 79 4.12 -19.58 -2.16
CA GLU A 79 2.93 -20.46 -2.36
C GLU A 79 3.26 -21.97 -2.34
N ASP A 80 4.54 -22.35 -2.23
CA ASP A 80 4.97 -23.75 -2.05
C ASP A 80 5.66 -23.95 -0.68
N SER A 81 4.89 -24.16 0.39
CA SER A 81 5.31 -24.81 1.66
C SER A 81 4.11 -25.14 2.55
#